data_AF-A0A222FAZ3-F1
#
_entry.id   AF-A0A222FAZ3-F1
#
_cell.length_a   1.000
_cell.length_b   1.000
_cell.length_c   1.000
_cell.angle_alpha   90.00
_cell.angle_beta   90.00
_cell.angle_gamma   90.00
#
_symmetry.space_group_name_H-M   'P 1'
#
loop_
_entity.id
_entity.type
_entity.pdbx_description
1 polymer ?
#
loop_
_entity_poly.entity_id
_entity_poly.type
_entity_poly.pdbx_seq_one_letter_code
_entity_poly.pdbx_strand_id
1 'polypeptide(L)'
;MTSFIKNVILFTVAVVLIPLSVANRHTVSLSLNPFDPQDPRLTIPDIPLFWVIFASLGVGIVVGGIAVWARQGRWRKEARSKRREAAKWHKEADQLREMQTTSQPAGGVKGLTGPGSRTAA
;
A
#
# COMPACT_ATOMS: atom_id res chain seq x y z
N MET A 1 -13.64 4.72 -3.23
CA MET A 1 -14.30 3.75 -4.14
C MET A 1 -13.66 2.36 -4.14
N THR A 2 -12.35 2.21 -3.96
CA THR A 2 -11.66 0.91 -3.93
C THR A 2 -12.15 -0.06 -2.85
N SER A 3 -12.54 0.45 -1.68
CA SER A 3 -13.11 -0.37 -0.61
C SER A 3 -14.42 -1.06 -0.99
N PHE A 4 -15.24 -0.44 -1.85
CA PHE A 4 -16.49 -1.04 -2.32
C PHE A 4 -16.21 -2.28 -3.19
N ILE A 5 -15.31 -2.15 -4.16
CA ILE A 5 -14.90 -3.25 -5.04
C ILE A 5 -14.30 -4.40 -4.21
N LYS A 6 -13.43 -4.09 -3.24
CA LYS A 6 -12.85 -5.10 -2.34
C LYS A 6 -13.95 -5.86 -1.58
N ASN A 7 -14.94 -5.15 -1.05
CA ASN A 7 -16.02 -5.75 -0.28
C ASN A 7 -16.94 -6.60 -1.17
N VAL A 8 -17.22 -6.17 -2.40
CA VAL A 8 -18.00 -6.96 -3.37
C VAL A 8 -17.27 -8.27 -3.70
N ILE A 9 -15.97 -8.21 -4.00
CA ILE A 9 -15.17 -9.42 -4.27
C ILE A 9 -15.20 -10.36 -3.07
N LEU A 10 -14.96 -9.84 -1.86
CA LEU A 10 -14.95 -10.65 -0.64
C LEU A 10 -16.32 -11.27 -0.36
N PHE A 11 -17.39 -10.51 -0.59
CA PHE A 11 -18.77 -10.99 -0.46
C PHE A 11 -19.06 -12.12 -1.45
N THR A 12 -18.73 -11.95 -2.74
CA THR A 12 -18.92 -13.00 -3.75
C THR A 12 -18.15 -14.27 -3.39
N VAL A 13 -16.90 -14.15 -2.94
CA VAL A 13 -16.11 -15.30 -2.46
C VAL A 13 -16.80 -15.98 -1.28
N ALA A 14 -17.29 -15.21 -0.30
CA ALA A 14 -17.99 -15.76 0.87
C ALA A 14 -19.28 -16.49 0.48
N VAL A 15 -20.07 -15.92 -0.43
CA VAL A 15 -21.33 -16.52 -0.94
C VAL A 15 -21.08 -17.88 -1.60
N VAL A 16 -19.92 -18.10 -2.21
CA VAL A 16 -19.56 -19.40 -2.80
C VAL A 16 -18.97 -20.35 -1.74
N LEU A 17 -18.02 -19.87 -0.94
CA LEU A 17 -17.27 -20.72 -0.02
C LEU A 17 -18.13 -21.25 1.14
N ILE A 18 -19.05 -20.46 1.67
CA ILE A 18 -19.85 -20.86 2.83
C ILE A 18 -20.79 -22.03 2.50
N PRO A 19 -21.66 -21.96 1.46
CA PRO A 19 -22.53 -23.08 1.11
C PRO A 19 -21.75 -24.32 0.69
N LEU A 20 -20.67 -24.15 -0.08
CA LEU A 20 -19.77 -25.23 -0.48
C LEU A 20 -19.20 -25.95 0.75
N SER A 21 -18.78 -25.19 1.77
CA SER A 21 -18.23 -25.74 3.02
C SER A 21 -19.31 -26.42 3.87
N VAL A 22 -20.50 -25.83 4.00
CA VAL A 22 -21.59 -26.35 4.85
C VAL A 22 -22.25 -27.58 4.23
N ALA A 23 -22.42 -27.59 2.90
CA ALA A 23 -22.95 -28.75 2.18
C ALA A 23 -22.00 -29.95 2.29
N ASN A 24 -20.70 -29.69 2.19
CA ASN A 24 -19.63 -30.70 2.27
C ASN A 24 -19.00 -30.76 3.68
N ARG A 25 -19.85 -30.68 4.71
CA ARG A 25 -19.45 -30.95 6.11
C ARG A 25 -19.16 -32.42 6.38
N HIS A 26 -19.72 -33.29 5.55
CA HIS A 26 -19.41 -34.72 5.53
C HIS A 26 -18.08 -34.94 4.83
N THR A 27 -17.49 -36.11 5.02
CA THR A 27 -16.24 -36.48 4.38
C THR A 27 -16.47 -36.72 2.89
N VAL A 28 -15.57 -36.19 2.06
CA VAL A 28 -15.58 -36.38 0.61
C VAL A 28 -14.18 -36.80 0.13
N SER A 29 -14.12 -37.61 -0.92
CA SER A 29 -12.86 -37.96 -1.58
C SER A 29 -12.46 -36.85 -2.54
N LEU A 30 -11.36 -36.18 -2.27
CA LEU A 30 -10.83 -35.11 -3.11
C LEU A 30 -9.73 -35.66 -4.02
N SER A 31 -10.00 -35.71 -5.33
CA SER A 31 -8.98 -36.02 -6.34
C SER A 31 -8.27 -34.75 -6.79
N LEU A 32 -6.94 -34.75 -6.73
CA LEU A 32 -6.08 -33.65 -7.17
C LEU A 32 -5.55 -33.86 -8.60
N ASN A 33 -5.92 -34.97 -9.26
CA ASN A 33 -5.52 -35.26 -10.63
C ASN A 33 -6.63 -34.81 -11.61
N PRO A 34 -6.39 -33.78 -12.45
CA PRO A 34 -7.40 -33.28 -13.38
C PRO A 34 -7.59 -34.16 -14.63
N PHE A 35 -6.71 -35.15 -14.86
CA PHE A 35 -6.75 -36.02 -16.05
C PHE A 35 -7.27 -37.43 -15.74
N ASP A 36 -7.02 -37.93 -14.52
CA ASP A 36 -7.52 -39.21 -14.05
C ASP A 36 -8.08 -39.08 -12.62
N PRO A 37 -9.40 -38.88 -12.47
CA PRO A 37 -10.03 -38.76 -11.16
C PRO A 37 -9.94 -40.03 -10.31
N GLN A 38 -9.68 -41.20 -10.92
CA GLN A 38 -9.58 -42.49 -10.23
C GLN A 38 -8.16 -42.78 -9.75
N ASP A 39 -7.19 -41.89 -10.00
CA ASP A 39 -5.81 -42.05 -9.56
C ASP A 39 -5.70 -42.03 -8.02
N PRO A 40 -5.33 -43.15 -7.37
CA PRO A 40 -5.25 -43.23 -5.92
C PRO A 40 -4.03 -42.47 -5.35
N ARG A 41 -3.03 -42.11 -6.16
CA ARG A 41 -1.80 -41.45 -5.68
C ARG A 41 -2.01 -39.98 -5.34
N LEU A 42 -2.98 -39.35 -6.01
CA LEU A 42 -3.33 -37.93 -5.86
C LEU A 42 -4.73 -37.73 -5.31
N THR A 43 -5.32 -38.78 -4.72
CA THR A 43 -6.63 -38.71 -4.08
C THR A 43 -6.46 -38.69 -2.57
N ILE A 44 -7.08 -37.70 -1.93
CA ILE A 44 -7.17 -37.60 -0.47
C ILE A 44 -8.57 -38.10 -0.07
N PRO A 45 -8.67 -39.33 0.48
CA PRO A 45 -9.95 -39.87 0.91
C PRO A 45 -10.39 -39.25 2.25
N ASP A 46 -11.70 -39.28 2.48
CA ASP A 46 -12.35 -39.02 3.76
C ASP A 46 -12.03 -37.67 4.42
N ILE A 47 -11.82 -36.62 3.63
CA ILE A 47 -11.55 -35.27 4.16
C ILE A 47 -12.80 -34.39 4.05
N PRO A 48 -13.22 -33.70 5.13
CA PRO A 48 -14.23 -32.66 5.03
C PRO A 48 -13.72 -31.50 4.18
N LEU A 49 -14.50 -31.08 3.19
CA LEU A 49 -14.06 -30.10 2.19
C LEU A 49 -13.72 -28.73 2.81
N PHE A 50 -14.33 -28.38 3.94
CA PHE A 50 -14.07 -27.12 4.62
C PHE A 50 -12.59 -26.97 5.00
N TRP A 51 -11.91 -28.05 5.44
CA TRP A 51 -10.49 -27.99 5.79
C TRP A 51 -9.63 -27.57 4.60
N VAL A 52 -9.91 -28.17 3.42
CA VAL A 52 -9.19 -27.88 2.18
C VAL A 52 -9.42 -26.44 1.74
N ILE A 53 -10.68 -25.99 1.78
CA ILE A 53 -11.05 -24.62 1.41
C ILE A 53 -10.37 -23.60 2.32
N PHE A 54 -10.48 -23.77 3.64
CA PHE A 54 -9.90 -22.81 4.59
C PHE A 54 -8.36 -22.83 4.54
N ALA A 55 -7.74 -24.00 4.37
CA ALA A 55 -6.30 -24.09 4.17
C ALA A 55 -5.86 -23.35 2.90
N SER A 56 -6.53 -23.60 1.77
CA SER A 56 -6.25 -22.91 0.50
C SER A 56 -6.43 -21.39 0.62
N LEU A 57 -7.52 -20.95 1.25
CA LEU A 57 -7.78 -19.53 1.52
C LEU A 57 -6.69 -18.94 2.42
N GLY A 58 -6.30 -19.62 3.49
CA GLY A 58 -5.24 -19.20 4.41
C GLY A 58 -3.90 -19.06 3.70
N VAL A 59 -3.53 -20.04 2.88
CA VAL A 59 -2.32 -19.97 2.03
C VAL A 59 -2.40 -18.76 1.10
N GLY A 60 -3.52 -18.53 0.43
CA GLY A 60 -3.73 -17.37 -0.42
C GLY A 60 -3.55 -16.04 0.32
N ILE A 61 -4.07 -15.92 1.55
CA ILE A 61 -3.91 -14.73 2.39
C ILE A 61 -2.44 -14.52 2.77
N VAL A 62 -1.73 -15.57 3.16
CA VAL A 62 -0.30 -15.49 3.52
C VAL A 62 0.53 -15.06 2.32
N VAL A 63 0.34 -15.70 1.17
CA VAL A 63 1.06 -15.37 -0.07
C VAL A 63 0.75 -13.94 -0.51
N GLY A 64 -0.53 -13.54 -0.50
CA GLY A 64 -0.94 -12.17 -0.82
C GLY A 64 -0.35 -11.14 0.14
N GLY A 65 -0.32 -11.44 1.45
CA GLY A 65 0.29 -10.61 2.47
C GLY A 65 1.79 -10.41 2.26
N ILE A 66 2.52 -11.50 1.98
CA ILE A 66 3.95 -11.46 1.65
C ILE A 66 4.18 -10.62 0.38
N ALA A 67 3.38 -10.81 -0.67
CA ALA A 67 3.51 -10.06 -1.92
C ALA A 67 3.30 -8.55 -1.71
N VAL A 68 2.28 -8.16 -0.93
CA VAL A 68 2.03 -6.75 -0.59
C VAL A 68 3.16 -6.18 0.26
N TRP A 69 3.64 -6.94 1.25
CA TRP A 69 4.74 -6.51 2.12
C TRP A 69 6.06 -6.34 1.37
N ALA A 70 6.37 -7.25 0.45
CA ALA A 70 7.53 -7.15 -0.44
C ALA A 70 7.43 -5.94 -1.35
N ARG A 71 6.24 -5.71 -1.96
CA ARG A 71 5.97 -4.53 -2.78
C ARG A 71 6.20 -3.26 -1.96
N GLN A 72 5.47 -3.06 -0.87
CA GLN A 72 5.59 -1.88 0.01
C GLN A 72 6.97 -1.74 0.68
N GLY A 73 7.73 -2.84 0.79
CA GLY A 73 9.09 -2.88 1.34
C GLY A 73 10.08 -1.90 0.69
N ARG A 74 10.00 -1.73 -0.63
CA ARG A 74 10.90 -0.84 -1.38
C ARG A 74 10.69 0.63 -1.06
N TRP A 75 9.43 1.06 -0.90
CA TRP A 75 9.08 2.44 -0.52
C TRP A 75 9.58 2.81 0.88
N ARG A 76 9.76 1.85 1.78
CA ARG A 76 10.33 2.11 3.13
C ARG A 76 11.80 2.53 3.09
N LYS A 77 12.56 2.15 2.06
CA LYS A 77 13.95 2.61 1.85
C LYS A 77 13.97 3.97 1.15
N GLU A 78 13.13 4.12 0.14
CA GLU A 78 13.07 5.35 -0.65
C GLU A 78 12.58 6.55 0.17
N ALA A 79 11.56 6.36 1.03
CA ALA A 79 11.09 7.40 1.93
C ALA A 79 12.18 7.90 2.90
N ARG A 80 13.11 7.01 3.31
CA ARG A 80 14.25 7.40 4.16
C ARG A 80 15.30 8.19 3.39
N SER A 81 15.59 7.82 2.13
CA SER A 81 16.52 8.58 1.28
C SER A 81 15.99 9.98 1.01
N LYS A 82 14.73 10.08 0.56
CA LYS A 82 14.11 11.37 0.23
C LYS A 82 13.99 12.29 1.44
N ARG A 83 13.73 11.75 2.64
CA ARG A 83 13.77 12.53 3.89
C ARG A 83 15.16 13.09 4.21
N ARG A 84 16.23 12.32 3.96
CA ARG A 84 17.61 12.78 4.19
C ARG A 84 18.02 13.85 3.19
N GLU A 85 17.64 13.68 1.92
CA GLU A 85 17.86 14.67 0.88
C GLU A 85 17.12 15.97 1.20
N ALA A 86 15.82 15.91 1.50
CA ALA A 86 15.05 17.10 1.89
C ALA A 86 15.68 17.85 3.08
N ALA A 87 16.13 17.12 4.11
CA ALA A 87 16.79 17.72 5.27
C ALA A 87 18.10 18.44 4.90
N LYS A 88 18.89 17.90 3.96
CA LYS A 88 20.10 18.58 3.46
C LYS A 88 19.75 19.89 2.75
N TRP A 89 18.80 19.85 1.83
CA TRP A 89 18.41 21.02 1.04
C TRP A 89 17.80 22.13 1.91
N HIS A 90 17.02 21.76 2.93
CA HIS A 90 16.55 22.73 3.93
C HIS A 90 17.71 23.38 4.69
N LYS A 91 18.70 22.59 5.11
CA LYS A 91 19.87 23.09 5.84
C LYS A 91 20.72 24.05 5.01
N GLU A 92 20.91 23.75 3.73
CA GLU A 92 21.62 24.62 2.78
C GLU A 92 20.83 25.91 2.53
N ALA A 93 19.50 25.83 2.39
CA ALA A 93 18.64 27.00 2.23
C ALA A 93 18.68 27.92 3.47
N ASP A 94 18.67 27.34 4.68
CA ASP A 94 18.76 28.10 5.94
C ASP A 94 20.13 28.77 6.08
N GLN A 95 21.23 28.08 5.74
CA GLN A 95 22.57 28.66 5.73
C GLN A 95 22.69 29.82 4.75
N LEU A 96 22.13 29.70 3.53
CA LEU A 96 22.13 30.78 2.55
C LEU A 96 21.32 32.00 3.05
N ARG A 97 20.20 31.77 3.74
CA ARG A 97 19.41 32.85 4.37
C ARG A 97 20.17 33.55 5.50
N GLU A 98 20.86 32.80 6.35
CA GLU A 98 21.69 33.37 7.42
C GLU A 98 22.86 34.19 6.86
N MET A 99 23.51 33.71 5.80
CA MET A 99 24.57 34.44 5.11
C MET A 99 24.06 35.73 4.45
N GLN A 100 22.88 35.70 3.82
CA GLN A 100 22.24 36.92 3.29
C GLN A 100 21.89 37.92 4.40
N THR A 101 21.39 37.44 5.54
CA THR A 101 21.04 38.29 6.69
C THR A 101 22.28 38.93 7.31
N THR A 102 23.40 38.21 7.36
CA THR A 102 24.68 38.70 7.92
C THR A 102 25.43 39.62 6.95
N SER A 103 25.27 39.42 5.64
CA SER A 103 25.90 40.25 4.60
C SER A 103 25.10 41.53 4.29
N GLN A 104 23.90 41.68 4.86
CA GLN A 104 23.14 42.92 4.78
C GLN A 104 23.69 43.88 5.85
N PRO A 105 24.40 44.97 5.47
CA PRO A 105 24.80 45.96 6.45
C PRO A 105 23.55 46.60 7.03
N ALA A 106 23.61 47.06 8.28
CA ALA A 106 22.63 47.92 8.91
C ALA A 106 22.48 49.23 8.11
N GLY A 107 21.72 49.17 7.01
CA GLY A 107 21.50 50.24 6.06
C GLY A 107 20.02 50.56 6.00
N GLY A 108 19.56 51.34 6.97
CA GLY A 108 18.42 52.23 6.86
C GLY A 108 17.13 51.65 6.27
N VAL A 109 16.18 51.36 7.17
CA VAL A 109 14.76 51.49 6.84
C VAL A 109 14.49 52.96 6.54
N LYS A 110 14.78 53.42 5.32
CA LYS A 110 14.23 54.64 4.75
C LYS A 110 13.18 54.18 3.75
N GLY A 111 11.92 54.29 4.18
CA GLY A 111 10.75 53.84 3.46
C GLY A 111 10.75 54.28 1.99
N LEU A 112 10.24 53.40 1.15
CA LEU A 112 9.90 53.71 -0.23
C LEU A 112 8.86 54.84 -0.20
N THR A 113 9.29 56.04 -0.53
CA THR A 113 8.41 57.19 -0.74
C THR A 113 7.47 56.86 -1.90
N GLY A 114 6.16 56.89 -1.64
CA GLY A 114 5.14 56.66 -2.66
C GLY A 114 5.26 57.68 -3.81
N PRO A 115 4.77 57.34 -5.02
CA PRO A 115 4.93 58.18 -6.20
C PRO A 115 4.26 59.53 -5.96
N GLY A 116 5.04 60.62 -6.06
CA GLY A 116 4.54 61.98 -5.94
C GLY A 116 3.57 62.28 -7.08
N SER A 117 2.32 62.59 -6.73
CA SER A 117 1.34 63.18 -7.64
C SER A 117 1.85 64.55 -8.10
N ARG A 118 2.44 64.60 -9.30
CA ARG A 118 2.67 65.85 -10.01
C ARG A 118 1.35 66.35 -10.56
N THR A 119 0.76 67.31 -9.84
CA THR A 119 -0.27 68.20 -10.37
C THR A 119 0.41 69.11 -11.39
N ALA A 120 0.16 68.86 -12.67
CA ALA A 120 0.41 69.84 -13.73
C ALA A 120 -0.88 70.63 -13.93
N ALA A 121 -0.76 71.95 -13.74
CA ALA A 121 -1.79 72.95 -13.98
C ALA A 121 -2.00 73.20 -15.48
#